data_AF-A0A6G4WY25-F1
#
_entry.id   AF-A0A6G4WY25-F1
#
_cell.length_a   1.000
_cell.length_b   1.000
_cell.length_c   1.000
_cell.angle_alpha   90.00
_cell.angle_beta   90.00
_cell.angle_gamma   90.00
#
_symmetry.space_group_name_H-M   'P 1'
#
loop_
_entity.id
_entity.type
_entity.pdbx_description
1 polymer ?
#
loop_
_entity_poly.entity_id
_entity_poly.type
_entity_poly.pdbx_seq_one_letter_code
_entity_poly.pdbx_strand_id
1 'polypeptide(L)'
;MNIAPSRRCCSSFPAGRRHPVGRHPNDVPVSTWPNSPEVGAYPADVVREQRRLDRATDLVLIFPVYWWSMPALLKGWIDRGFVNGWAFEVSPTSGLRPRLQALTTHLLPIAGADSGAYERHGYEKALRAQIEHGIVDYCGSRRGATEFIYESEQES
;
A
#
# COMPACT_ATOMS: atom_id res chain seq x y z
N MET A 1 23.62 47.30 -30.91
CA MET A 1 24.60 46.20 -30.73
C MET A 1 23.88 45.06 -30.02
N ASN A 2 23.58 43.99 -30.76
CA ASN A 2 22.80 42.83 -30.31
C ASN A 2 23.76 41.75 -29.80
N ILE A 3 23.49 41.21 -28.61
CA ILE A 3 24.23 40.09 -28.00
C ILE A 3 23.64 38.79 -28.54
N ALA A 4 24.43 38.03 -29.31
CA ALA A 4 24.07 36.70 -29.77
C ALA A 4 24.30 35.65 -28.65
N PRO A 5 23.41 34.67 -28.45
CA PRO A 5 23.63 33.60 -27.48
C PRO A 5 24.62 32.55 -28.02
N SER A 6 25.62 32.20 -27.21
CA SER A 6 26.61 31.17 -27.53
C SER A 6 25.95 29.79 -27.59
N ARG A 7 25.98 29.15 -28.76
CA ARG A 7 25.74 27.71 -28.91
C ARG A 7 26.95 26.97 -28.30
N ARG A 8 26.76 26.27 -27.18
CA ARG A 8 27.76 25.32 -26.67
C ARG A 8 27.31 23.88 -26.90
N CYS A 9 28.17 23.15 -27.63
CA CYS A 9 28.45 21.72 -27.52
C CYS A 9 27.25 20.75 -27.44
N CYS A 10 26.54 20.60 -28.56
CA CYS A 10 25.94 19.32 -28.90
C CYS A 10 26.74 18.71 -30.05
N SER A 11 27.79 17.96 -29.75
CA SER A 11 28.32 16.93 -30.66
C SER A 11 29.35 16.06 -29.95
N SER A 12 29.28 14.75 -30.26
CA SER A 12 30.22 13.67 -29.90
C SER A 12 30.07 13.00 -28.52
N PHE A 13 28.90 12.38 -28.27
CA PHE A 13 28.93 11.11 -27.53
C PHE A 13 29.18 9.98 -28.53
N PRO A 14 30.22 9.14 -28.36
CA PRO A 14 30.39 7.97 -29.21
C PRO A 14 29.21 7.03 -29.01
N ALA A 15 28.76 6.39 -30.09
CA ALA A 15 27.73 5.35 -30.05
C ALA A 15 28.24 4.15 -29.23
N GLY A 16 28.11 4.25 -27.90
CA GLY A 16 28.37 3.15 -26.97
C GLY A 16 27.43 1.99 -27.30
N ARG A 17 27.97 0.76 -27.26
CA ARG A 17 27.17 -0.46 -27.37
C ARG A 17 25.96 -0.33 -26.46
N ARG A 18 24.76 -0.48 -27.03
CA ARG A 18 23.54 -0.62 -26.23
C ARG A 18 23.75 -1.87 -25.37
N HIS A 19 24.06 -1.68 -24.09
CA HIS A 19 23.92 -2.75 -23.12
C HIS A 19 22.43 -3.12 -23.13
N PRO A 20 22.07 -4.42 -23.21
CA PRO A 20 20.69 -4.81 -23.00
C PRO A 20 20.28 -4.25 -21.64
N VAL A 21 19.21 -3.45 -21.63
CA VAL A 21 18.60 -2.99 -20.37
C VAL A 21 18.27 -4.27 -19.62
N GLY A 22 19.03 -4.55 -18.55
CA GLY A 22 18.75 -5.68 -17.69
C GLY A 22 17.30 -5.58 -17.21
N ARG A 23 16.61 -6.72 -17.11
CA ARG A 23 15.25 -6.79 -16.57
C ARG A 23 15.15 -5.87 -15.34
N HIS A 24 14.15 -5.00 -15.31
CA HIS A 24 13.89 -4.18 -14.14
C HIS A 24 13.68 -5.12 -12.94
N PRO A 25 14.12 -4.79 -11.72
CA PRO A 25 13.96 -5.66 -10.55
C PRO A 25 12.53 -6.17 -10.31
N ASN A 26 11.52 -5.45 -10.82
CA ASN A 26 10.11 -5.82 -10.76
C ASN A 26 9.64 -6.77 -11.88
N ASP A 27 10.49 -7.08 -12.87
CA ASP A 27 10.17 -7.99 -13.98
C ASP A 27 10.47 -9.47 -13.64
N VAL A 28 11.02 -9.73 -12.45
CA VAL A 28 11.36 -11.07 -11.96
C VAL A 28 10.16 -11.62 -11.20
N PRO A 29 9.51 -12.71 -11.68
CA PRO A 29 8.34 -13.27 -11.01
C PRO A 29 8.64 -13.60 -9.55
N VAL A 30 7.73 -13.22 -8.64
CA VAL A 30 7.89 -13.48 -7.19
C VAL A 30 8.16 -14.95 -6.89
N SER A 31 7.70 -15.87 -7.73
CA SER A 31 7.98 -17.32 -7.65
C SER A 31 9.44 -17.71 -7.83
N THR A 32 10.31 -16.78 -8.26
CA THR A 32 11.74 -17.04 -8.54
C THR A 32 12.68 -16.47 -7.48
N TRP A 33 12.14 -15.88 -6.41
CA TRP A 33 12.96 -15.35 -5.31
C TRP A 33 13.43 -16.52 -4.41
N PRO A 34 14.63 -16.45 -3.82
CA PRO A 34 15.08 -17.45 -2.86
C PRO A 34 14.12 -17.50 -1.66
N ASN A 35 13.58 -18.69 -1.36
CA ASN A 35 12.57 -18.94 -0.32
C ASN A 35 11.18 -18.34 -0.59
N SER A 36 10.80 -18.13 -1.86
CA SER A 36 9.39 -17.87 -2.17
C SER A 36 8.53 -19.02 -1.64
N PRO A 37 7.55 -18.76 -0.78
CA PRO A 37 6.64 -19.81 -0.34
C PRO A 37 5.99 -20.42 -1.58
N GLU A 38 5.92 -21.75 -1.63
CA GLU A 38 5.07 -22.40 -2.63
C GLU A 38 3.68 -21.77 -2.53
N VAL A 39 3.07 -21.50 -3.70
CA VAL A 39 1.70 -20.97 -3.77
C VAL A 39 0.80 -21.90 -2.95
N GLY A 40 0.44 -21.48 -1.73
CA GLY A 40 -0.42 -22.23 -0.82
C GLY A 40 0.15 -22.62 0.56
N ALA A 41 1.45 -22.42 0.85
CA ALA A 41 2.02 -22.76 2.16
C ALA A 41 2.24 -21.53 3.05
N TYR A 42 1.16 -20.91 3.53
CA TYR A 42 1.25 -19.80 4.50
C TYR A 42 1.43 -20.31 5.94
N PRO A 43 2.13 -19.56 6.82
CA PRO A 43 2.20 -19.86 8.25
C PRO A 43 0.82 -20.08 8.87
N ALA A 44 0.71 -21.00 9.84
CA ALA A 44 -0.58 -21.41 10.40
C ALA A 44 -1.38 -20.25 11.04
N ASP A 45 -0.70 -19.27 11.62
CA ASP A 45 -1.32 -18.07 12.15
C ASP A 45 -1.90 -17.18 11.05
N VAL A 46 -1.19 -17.02 9.92
CA VAL A 46 -1.69 -16.30 8.74
C VAL A 46 -2.92 -17.00 8.15
N VAL A 47 -2.86 -18.31 7.93
CA VAL A 47 -4.01 -19.11 7.42
C VAL A 47 -5.22 -18.95 8.33
N ARG A 48 -5.01 -18.93 9.65
CA ARG A 48 -6.10 -18.74 10.62
C ARG A 48 -6.79 -17.39 10.45
N GLU A 49 -6.03 -16.31 10.28
CA GLU A 49 -6.61 -14.98 10.08
C GLU A 49 -7.28 -14.84 8.71
N GLN A 50 -6.68 -15.40 7.64
CA GLN A 50 -7.31 -15.46 6.31
C GLN A 50 -8.67 -16.16 6.37
N ARG A 51 -8.75 -17.33 7.01
CA ARG A 51 -10.01 -18.05 7.21
C ARG A 51 -11.03 -17.24 8.01
N ARG A 52 -10.60 -16.40 8.95
CA ARG A 52 -11.51 -15.50 9.68
C ARG A 52 -12.09 -14.45 8.75
N LEU A 53 -11.26 -13.87 7.89
CA LEU A 53 -11.66 -12.88 6.90
C LEU A 53 -12.55 -13.49 5.80
N ASP A 54 -12.29 -14.73 5.36
CA ASP A 54 -13.11 -15.43 4.36
C ASP A 54 -14.57 -15.63 4.81
N ARG A 55 -14.82 -15.64 6.14
CA ARG A 55 -16.17 -15.76 6.73
C ARG A 55 -16.80 -14.40 7.05
N ALA A 56 -16.05 -13.31 6.92
CA ALA A 56 -16.53 -11.98 7.25
C ALA A 56 -17.12 -11.30 6.02
N THR A 57 -18.09 -10.42 6.25
CA THR A 57 -18.58 -9.45 5.26
C THR A 57 -17.95 -8.08 5.47
N ASP A 58 -17.59 -7.77 6.71
CA ASP A 58 -17.10 -6.46 7.13
C ASP A 58 -15.83 -6.63 7.97
N LEU A 59 -14.82 -5.81 7.66
CA LEU A 59 -13.58 -5.67 8.41
C LEU A 59 -13.54 -4.27 9.02
N VAL A 60 -13.56 -4.16 10.34
CA VAL A 60 -13.46 -2.88 11.03
C VAL A 60 -12.07 -2.76 11.67
N LEU A 61 -11.27 -1.80 11.20
CA LEU A 61 -9.95 -1.51 11.74
C LEU A 61 -10.02 -0.30 12.67
N ILE A 62 -9.92 -0.56 13.97
CA ILE A 62 -9.87 0.45 15.02
C ILE A 62 -8.44 0.54 15.52
N PHE A 63 -7.82 1.72 15.44
CA PHE A 63 -6.42 1.86 15.84
C PHE A 63 -6.04 3.29 16.24
N PRO A 64 -5.11 3.46 17.19
CA PRO A 64 -4.51 4.76 17.45
C PRO A 64 -3.63 5.17 16.26
N VAL A 65 -3.70 6.45 15.88
CA VAL A 65 -2.88 7.01 14.81
C VAL A 65 -1.49 7.29 15.35
N TYR A 66 -0.51 6.50 14.91
CA TYR A 66 0.90 6.72 15.22
C TYR A 66 1.64 7.17 13.97
N TRP A 67 2.33 8.30 14.07
CA TRP A 67 3.09 8.87 12.95
C TRP A 67 2.28 8.95 11.65
N TRP A 68 1.06 9.46 11.75
CA TRP A 68 0.13 9.66 10.62
C TRP A 68 -0.28 8.34 9.92
N SER A 69 -0.18 7.21 10.61
CA SER A 69 -0.50 5.87 10.10
C SER A 69 -1.03 4.94 11.19
N MET A 70 -1.28 3.69 10.82
CA MET A 70 -1.57 2.59 11.73
C MET A 70 -0.33 2.15 12.53
N PRO A 71 -0.50 1.55 13.73
CA PRO A 71 0.61 1.02 14.51
C PRO A 71 1.35 -0.12 13.80
N ALA A 72 2.61 -0.32 14.15
CA ALA A 72 3.47 -1.34 13.54
C ALA A 72 2.89 -2.76 13.60
N LEU A 73 2.21 -3.13 14.69
CA LEU A 73 1.56 -4.44 14.81
C LEU A 73 0.43 -4.63 13.80
N LEU A 74 -0.41 -3.60 13.61
CA LEU A 74 -1.50 -3.66 12.64
C LEU A 74 -0.94 -3.67 11.21
N LYS A 75 0.07 -2.84 10.94
CA LYS A 75 0.75 -2.85 9.64
C LYS A 75 1.39 -4.20 9.35
N GLY A 76 2.05 -4.81 10.33
CA GLY A 76 2.63 -6.14 10.21
C GLY A 76 1.60 -7.25 10.00
N TRP A 77 0.41 -7.12 10.60
CA TRP A 77 -0.71 -8.04 10.35
C TRP A 77 -1.18 -7.96 8.88
N ILE A 78 -1.33 -6.74 8.35
CA ILE A 78 -1.63 -6.53 6.92
C ILE A 78 -0.52 -7.12 6.05
N ASP A 79 0.75 -6.78 6.31
CA ASP A 79 1.89 -7.18 5.48
C ASP A 79 2.09 -8.69 5.41
N ARG A 80 1.74 -9.41 6.49
CA ARG A 80 1.80 -10.88 6.52
C ARG A 80 0.53 -11.55 5.99
N GLY A 81 -0.63 -10.94 6.19
CA GLY A 81 -1.92 -11.54 5.84
C GLY A 81 -2.36 -11.29 4.39
N PHE A 82 -2.05 -10.11 3.88
CA PHE A 82 -2.53 -9.60 2.59
C PHE A 82 -1.50 -9.90 1.51
N VAL A 83 -1.43 -11.18 1.15
CA VAL A 83 -0.39 -11.73 0.27
C VAL A 83 -0.91 -12.08 -1.12
N ASN A 84 0.02 -12.17 -2.07
CA ASN A 84 -0.26 -12.65 -3.42
C ASN A 84 -0.81 -14.08 -3.38
N GLY A 85 -1.88 -14.33 -4.13
CA GLY A 85 -2.61 -15.59 -4.18
C GLY A 85 -3.81 -15.65 -3.24
N TRP A 86 -3.94 -14.71 -2.29
CA TRP A 86 -5.10 -14.62 -1.40
C TRP A 86 -5.77 -13.24 -1.42
N ALA A 87 -5.06 -12.15 -1.11
CA ALA A 87 -5.66 -10.80 -1.09
C ALA A 87 -5.66 -10.12 -2.47
N PHE A 88 -4.68 -10.45 -3.29
CA PHE A 88 -4.53 -10.01 -4.66
C PHE A 88 -3.73 -11.04 -5.45
N GLU A 89 -3.72 -10.93 -6.77
CA GLU A 89 -2.87 -11.70 -7.67
C GLU A 89 -2.17 -10.72 -8.61
N VAL A 90 -0.86 -10.86 -8.79
CA VAL A 90 -0.10 -10.09 -9.79
C VAL A 90 0.45 -11.07 -10.81
N SER A 91 0.10 -10.85 -12.08
CA SER A 91 0.64 -11.59 -13.22
C SER A 91 1.26 -10.63 -14.23
N PRO A 92 2.39 -10.99 -14.86
CA PRO A 92 2.97 -10.20 -15.95
C PRO A 92 2.01 -9.98 -17.13
N THR A 93 1.05 -10.89 -17.35
CA THR A 93 0.16 -10.85 -18.52
C THR A 93 -1.19 -10.20 -18.23
N SER A 94 -1.75 -10.44 -17.03
CA SER A 94 -3.09 -9.94 -16.66
C SER A 94 -3.06 -8.76 -15.68
N GLY A 95 -1.87 -8.30 -15.28
CA GLY A 95 -1.71 -7.22 -14.32
C GLY A 95 -2.16 -7.58 -12.90
N LEU A 96 -2.53 -6.57 -12.12
CA LEU A 96 -3.07 -6.70 -10.78
C LEU A 96 -4.53 -7.15 -10.83
N ARG A 97 -4.85 -8.23 -10.11
CA ARG A 97 -6.21 -8.71 -9.90
C ARG A 97 -6.52 -8.72 -8.40
N PRO A 98 -7.42 -7.87 -7.90
CA PRO A 98 -7.84 -7.90 -6.51
C PRO A 98 -8.64 -9.17 -6.18
N ARG A 99 -8.70 -9.56 -4.90
CA ARG A 99 -9.39 -10.79 -4.45
C ARG A 99 -10.29 -10.63 -3.21
N LEU A 100 -10.33 -9.45 -2.60
CA LEU A 100 -11.11 -9.20 -1.37
C LEU A 100 -12.44 -8.48 -1.61
N GLN A 101 -13.06 -8.60 -2.79
CA GLN A 101 -14.29 -7.87 -3.15
C GLN A 101 -15.53 -8.25 -2.32
N ALA A 102 -15.48 -9.37 -1.62
CA ALA A 102 -16.54 -9.77 -0.70
C ALA A 102 -16.54 -8.95 0.60
N LEU A 103 -15.40 -8.34 0.96
CA LEU A 103 -15.25 -7.57 2.18
C LEU A 103 -15.57 -6.09 1.96
N THR A 104 -16.18 -5.49 2.97
CA THR A 104 -16.25 -4.04 3.17
C THR A 104 -15.32 -3.66 4.32
N THR A 105 -14.38 -2.75 4.10
CA THR A 105 -13.40 -2.34 5.12
C THR A 105 -13.73 -0.97 5.67
N HIS A 106 -13.89 -0.87 6.99
CA HIS A 106 -14.16 0.33 7.74
C HIS A 106 -12.93 0.73 8.56
N LEU A 107 -12.70 2.03 8.72
CA LEU A 107 -11.59 2.57 9.49
C LEU A 107 -12.14 3.44 10.63
N LEU A 108 -11.56 3.28 11.82
CA LEU A 108 -11.78 4.16 12.96
C LEU A 108 -10.43 4.60 13.52
N PRO A 109 -9.74 5.56 12.87
CA PRO A 109 -8.46 6.08 13.36
C PRO A 109 -8.69 6.99 14.56
N ILE A 110 -7.99 6.71 15.65
CA ILE A 110 -8.05 7.46 16.91
C ILE A 110 -6.84 8.38 16.98
N ALA A 111 -7.09 9.68 16.79
CA ALA A 111 -6.09 10.73 16.71
C ALA A 111 -5.94 11.46 18.05
N GLY A 112 -4.69 11.65 18.48
CA GLY A 112 -4.38 12.51 19.63
C GLY A 112 -4.57 14.00 19.32
N ALA A 113 -4.19 14.43 18.12
CA ALA A 113 -4.32 15.82 17.70
C ALA A 113 -5.77 16.21 17.30
N ASP A 114 -6.03 17.51 17.31
CA ASP A 114 -7.31 18.09 16.88
C ASP A 114 -7.53 18.02 15.35
N SER A 115 -8.78 18.16 14.95
CA SER A 115 -9.21 18.13 13.55
C SER A 115 -8.58 19.25 12.71
N GLY A 116 -8.36 20.43 13.29
CA GLY A 116 -7.72 21.55 12.62
C GLY A 116 -6.26 21.28 12.27
N ALA A 117 -5.52 20.57 13.13
CA ALA A 117 -4.17 20.12 12.83
C ALA A 117 -4.15 19.12 11.66
N TYR A 118 -5.11 18.20 11.63
CA TYR A 118 -5.26 17.24 10.52
C TYR A 118 -5.53 17.92 9.18
N GLU A 119 -6.39 18.94 9.19
CA GLU A 119 -6.69 19.73 7.99
C GLU A 119 -5.47 20.52 7.52
N ARG A 120 -4.84 21.29 8.42
CA ARG A 120 -3.69 22.17 8.09
C ARG A 120 -2.52 21.41 7.47
N HIS A 121 -2.28 20.18 7.91
CA HIS A 121 -1.12 19.40 7.47
C HIS A 121 -1.47 18.25 6.51
N GLY A 122 -2.75 18.04 6.21
CA GLY A 122 -3.21 17.01 5.28
C GLY A 122 -3.01 15.59 5.79
N TYR A 123 -3.02 15.38 7.11
CA TYR A 123 -2.77 14.06 7.71
C TYR A 123 -3.87 13.06 7.39
N GLU A 124 -5.13 13.50 7.34
CA GLU A 124 -6.24 12.66 6.91
C GLU A 124 -6.04 12.18 5.47
N LYS A 125 -5.62 13.08 4.57
CA LYS A 125 -5.34 12.74 3.17
C LYS A 125 -4.21 11.71 3.07
N ALA A 126 -3.15 11.87 3.85
CA ALA A 126 -2.04 10.92 3.88
C ALA A 126 -2.49 9.52 4.37
N LEU A 127 -3.33 9.47 5.41
CA LEU A 127 -3.89 8.22 5.93
C LEU A 127 -4.82 7.54 4.92
N ARG A 128 -5.73 8.30 4.30
CA ARG A 128 -6.62 7.74 3.27
C ARG A 128 -5.85 7.25 2.04
N ALA A 129 -4.82 7.98 1.62
CA ALA A 129 -3.98 7.56 0.51
C ALA A 129 -3.26 6.24 0.81
N GLN A 130 -2.67 6.08 1.99
CA GLN A 130 -1.91 4.86 2.30
C GLN A 130 -2.82 3.67 2.62
N ILE A 131 -3.95 3.87 3.31
CA ILE A 131 -4.81 2.76 3.78
C ILE A 131 -5.93 2.49 2.79
N GLU A 132 -6.79 3.47 2.51
CA GLU A 132 -7.93 3.23 1.64
C GLU A 132 -7.49 2.97 0.20
N HIS A 133 -6.64 3.83 -0.35
CA HIS A 133 -6.18 3.63 -1.72
C HIS A 133 -5.07 2.57 -1.80
N GLY A 134 -4.09 2.63 -0.90
CA GLY A 134 -2.92 1.74 -0.95
C GLY A 134 -3.19 0.29 -0.55
N ILE A 135 -4.19 0.03 0.31
CA ILE A 135 -4.46 -1.32 0.84
C ILE A 135 -5.86 -1.79 0.43
N VAL A 136 -6.90 -1.03 0.77
CA VAL A 136 -8.30 -1.44 0.58
C VAL A 136 -8.63 -1.58 -0.91
N ASP A 137 -8.42 -0.52 -1.69
CA ASP A 137 -8.66 -0.56 -3.14
C ASP A 137 -7.74 -1.54 -3.85
N TYR A 138 -6.46 -1.60 -3.45
CA TYR A 138 -5.47 -2.48 -4.07
C TYR A 138 -5.89 -3.95 -3.98
N CYS A 139 -6.45 -4.36 -2.84
CA CYS A 139 -6.99 -5.70 -2.64
C CYS A 139 -8.44 -5.86 -3.13
N GLY A 140 -9.08 -4.75 -3.52
CA GLY A 140 -10.45 -4.65 -4.04
C GLY A 140 -11.55 -4.82 -3.02
N SER A 141 -11.25 -4.71 -1.72
CA SER A 141 -12.28 -4.57 -0.69
C SER A 141 -13.07 -3.29 -0.95
N ARG A 142 -14.37 -3.31 -0.69
CA ARG A 142 -15.19 -2.08 -0.74
C ARG A 142 -14.77 -1.15 0.40
N ARG A 143 -14.73 0.15 0.15
CA ARG A 143 -14.55 1.15 1.20
C ARG A 143 -15.85 1.30 1.98
N GLY A 144 -15.78 1.06 3.28
CA GLY A 144 -16.84 1.35 4.23
C GLY A 144 -16.70 2.77 4.81
N ALA A 145 -17.24 2.94 6.02
CA ALA A 145 -17.10 4.17 6.78
C ALA A 145 -15.65 4.37 7.26
N THR A 146 -15.18 5.61 7.21
CA THR A 146 -13.90 6.04 7.79
C THR A 146 -14.17 7.27 8.64
N GLU A 147 -14.19 7.07 9.95
CA GLU A 147 -14.51 8.12 10.94
C GLU A 147 -13.29 8.35 11.83
N PHE A 148 -12.90 9.60 11.99
CA PHE A 148 -11.78 9.98 12.85
C PHE A 148 -12.29 10.37 14.23
N ILE A 149 -11.68 9.81 15.28
CA ILE A 149 -11.86 10.29 16.65
C ILE A 149 -10.70 11.22 16.95
N TYR A 150 -10.94 12.53 16.98
CA TYR A 150 -9.92 13.54 17.28
C TYR A 150 -9.80 13.78 18.78
N GLU A 151 -8.71 14.44 19.19
CA GLU A 151 -8.51 14.94 20.55
C GLU A 151 -8.58 13.85 21.64
N SER A 152 -8.25 12.61 21.27
CA SER A 152 -8.42 11.44 22.15
C SER A 152 -7.58 11.45 23.43
N GLU A 153 -6.60 12.35 23.53
CA GLU A 153 -5.72 12.50 24.69
C GLU A 153 -6.17 13.61 25.65
N GLN A 154 -7.21 14.38 25.31
CA GLN A 154 -7.73 15.43 26.18
C GLN A 154 -8.68 14.84 27.24
N GLU A 155 -8.53 15.27 28.49
CA GLU A 155 -9.46 14.91 29.57
C GLU A 155 -10.81 15.59 29.32
N SER A 156 -11.89 14.79 29.46
CA SER A 156 -13.30 15.19 29.24
C SER A 156 -13.85 16.13 30.30
#